data_AF-A0A381W229-F1
#
_entry.id   AF-A0A381W229-F1
#
_cell.length_a   1.000
_cell.length_b   1.000
_cell.length_c   1.000
_cell.angle_alpha   90.00
_cell.angle_beta   90.00
_cell.angle_gamma   90.00
#
_symmetry.space_group_name_H-M   'P 1'
#
loop_
_entity.id
_entity.type
_entity.pdbx_description
1 polymer ?
#
loop_
_entity_poly.entity_id
_entity_poly.type
_entity_poly.pdbx_seq_one_letter_code
_entity_poly.pdbx_strand_id
1 'polypeptide(L)'
;MSGSTQGFFGKLFDKGRFSEIHKIYQKILSNFNNRFYLEIQRHGDQNEKIFEKYNLQKSNEFKIPIIATNEVFYLHQDMHEAHDALTCIGTKTYINEKNRIKYSDQHYFKTDEEMSKLFSDLPEALENNYNLPFRCNFRPVFSKPVLPNISSEKGGNADEILTKESEEGLKNKFLKVFKINKENLSLNEEFIKYKDRLEHELKIIIEMKYSSYFLIVSDYIKWAKNNDIPVGPGRGSGAGSLVAWCLSITDVDPIKF
;
A
#
# COMPACT_ATOMS: atom_id res chain seq x y z
N MET A 1 8.38 16.31 -13.99
CA MET A 1 9.82 16.47 -14.31
C MET A 1 10.10 15.71 -15.61
N SER A 2 11.15 16.02 -16.36
CA SER A 2 11.42 15.39 -17.66
C SER A 2 12.07 13.99 -17.56
N GLY A 3 12.59 13.60 -16.40
CA GLY A 3 13.28 12.32 -16.23
C GLY A 3 14.73 12.32 -16.72
N SER A 4 15.40 11.21 -16.45
CA SER A 4 16.80 10.91 -16.78
C SER A 4 17.02 10.56 -18.25
N THR A 5 18.27 10.26 -18.63
CA THR A 5 18.65 9.73 -19.95
C THR A 5 17.93 8.42 -20.28
N GLN A 6 17.59 7.61 -19.27
CA GLN A 6 16.83 6.37 -19.44
C GLN A 6 15.31 6.59 -19.48
N GLY A 7 14.86 7.80 -19.14
CA GLY A 7 13.47 8.22 -19.18
C GLY A 7 12.93 8.41 -20.60
N PHE A 8 11.66 8.82 -20.68
CA PHE A 8 10.96 8.99 -21.96
C PHE A 8 11.64 10.00 -22.88
N PHE A 9 12.00 11.19 -22.37
CA PHE A 9 12.67 12.22 -23.17
C PHE A 9 14.12 11.87 -23.50
N GLY A 10 14.85 11.23 -22.58
CA GLY A 10 16.20 10.74 -22.84
C GLY A 10 16.24 9.70 -23.96
N LYS A 11 15.32 8.72 -23.96
CA LYS A 11 15.20 7.72 -25.03
C LYS A 11 14.84 8.33 -26.39
N LEU A 12 14.04 9.39 -26.43
CA LEU A 12 13.76 10.11 -27.68
C LEU A 12 14.97 10.92 -28.15
N PHE A 13 15.70 11.52 -27.21
CA PHE A 13 16.92 12.28 -27.48
C PHE A 13 17.99 11.39 -28.10
N ASP A 14 18.25 10.22 -27.53
CA ASP A 14 19.22 9.24 -28.05
C ASP A 14 18.86 8.74 -29.47
N LYS A 15 17.55 8.71 -29.80
CA LYS A 15 17.05 8.37 -31.14
C LYS A 15 17.02 9.55 -32.12
N GLY A 16 17.52 10.72 -31.73
CA GLY A 16 17.52 11.94 -32.53
C GLY A 16 16.13 12.52 -32.82
N ARG A 17 15.11 12.16 -32.04
CA ARG A 17 13.71 12.56 -32.26
C ARG A 17 13.39 13.96 -31.69
N PHE A 18 14.23 14.95 -32.02
CA PHE A 18 14.12 16.30 -31.43
C PHE A 18 12.81 17.02 -31.78
N SER A 19 12.29 16.82 -32.99
CA SER A 19 11.02 17.41 -33.42
C SER A 19 9.82 16.85 -32.64
N GLU A 20 9.86 15.57 -32.27
CA GLU A 20 8.86 14.95 -31.42
C GLU A 20 8.93 15.50 -30.00
N ILE A 21 10.13 15.61 -29.42
CA ILE A 21 10.34 16.21 -28.09
C ILE A 21 9.77 17.63 -28.06
N HIS A 22 10.08 18.46 -29.05
CA HIS A 22 9.57 19.83 -29.14
C HIS A 22 8.03 19.88 -29.14
N LYS A 23 7.36 19.03 -29.95
CA LYS A 23 5.89 18.94 -29.97
C LYS A 23 5.31 18.48 -28.63
N ILE A 24 5.99 17.56 -27.95
CA ILE A 24 5.52 17.05 -26.66
C ILE A 24 5.69 18.11 -25.58
N TYR A 25 6.80 18.86 -25.55
CA TYR A 25 6.97 19.99 -24.63
C TYR A 25 5.87 21.03 -24.81
N GLN A 26 5.51 21.40 -26.04
CA GLN A 26 4.38 22.30 -26.30
C GLN A 26 3.07 21.77 -25.69
N LYS A 27 2.76 20.48 -25.89
CA LYS A 27 1.57 19.84 -25.31
C LYS A 27 1.62 19.78 -23.78
N ILE A 28 2.78 19.51 -23.20
CA ILE A 28 2.90 19.48 -21.73
C ILE A 28 2.68 20.88 -21.17
N LEU A 29 3.32 21.89 -21.74
CA LEU A 29 3.17 23.27 -21.27
C LEU A 29 1.74 23.78 -21.39
N SER A 30 1.01 23.40 -22.44
CA SER A 30 -0.41 23.77 -22.60
C SER A 30 -1.34 23.10 -21.58
N ASN A 31 -0.95 21.96 -20.98
CA ASN A 31 -1.80 21.20 -20.05
C ASN A 31 -1.35 21.31 -18.58
N PHE A 32 -0.06 21.53 -18.35
CA PHE A 32 0.56 21.48 -17.01
C PHE A 32 1.03 22.84 -16.51
N ASN A 33 0.90 23.92 -17.30
CA ASN A 33 1.33 25.27 -16.96
C ASN A 33 2.74 25.26 -16.32
N ASN A 34 2.91 25.92 -15.17
CA ASN A 34 4.19 26.02 -14.45
C ASN A 34 4.48 24.79 -13.56
N ARG A 35 3.95 23.61 -13.88
CA ARG A 35 4.16 22.36 -13.10
C ARG A 35 5.08 21.36 -13.81
N PHE A 36 5.72 21.79 -14.89
CA PHE A 36 6.73 21.00 -15.58
C PHE A 36 8.12 21.59 -15.37
N TYR A 37 9.08 20.71 -15.13
CA TYR A 37 10.48 21.04 -14.89
C TYR A 37 11.34 20.17 -15.79
N LEU A 38 12.39 20.75 -16.34
CA LEU A 38 13.46 19.99 -16.99
C LEU A 38 14.43 19.50 -15.91
N GLU A 39 14.53 18.19 -15.82
CA GLU A 39 15.33 17.50 -14.81
C GLU A 39 16.77 17.38 -15.29
N ILE A 40 17.70 17.80 -14.43
CA ILE A 40 19.14 17.69 -14.64
C ILE A 40 19.72 16.74 -13.58
N GLN A 41 20.54 15.81 -14.04
CA GLN A 41 21.17 14.76 -13.26
C GLN A 41 22.65 14.68 -13.66
N ARG A 42 23.53 14.33 -12.71
CA ARG A 42 24.99 14.37 -12.89
C ARG A 42 25.69 13.20 -12.18
N HIS A 43 25.43 11.99 -12.64
CA HIS A 43 26.04 10.75 -12.14
C HIS A 43 27.37 10.40 -12.86
N GLY A 44 27.58 10.97 -14.05
CA GLY A 44 28.68 10.58 -14.94
C GLY A 44 28.31 9.43 -15.87
N ASP A 45 27.01 9.15 -16.02
CA ASP A 45 26.50 8.10 -16.90
C ASP A 45 26.61 8.48 -18.38
N GLN A 46 26.51 7.47 -19.24
CA GLN A 46 26.59 7.68 -20.68
C GLN A 46 25.50 8.65 -21.18
N ASN A 47 25.89 9.55 -22.08
CA ASN A 47 25.06 10.59 -22.71
C ASN A 47 24.52 11.69 -21.78
N GLU A 48 24.74 11.62 -20.46
CA GLU A 48 24.17 12.55 -19.49
C GLU A 48 24.59 14.01 -19.75
N LYS A 49 25.89 14.27 -19.97
CA LYS A 49 26.40 15.62 -20.28
C LYS A 49 25.80 16.22 -21.56
N ILE A 50 25.56 15.40 -22.57
CA ILE A 50 25.02 15.86 -23.86
C ILE A 50 23.52 16.15 -23.70
N PHE A 51 22.81 15.29 -22.97
CA PHE A 51 21.40 15.47 -22.67
C PHE A 51 21.16 16.69 -21.77
N GLU A 52 22.02 16.93 -20.77
CA GLU A 52 22.00 18.13 -19.95
C GLU A 52 22.10 19.39 -20.82
N LYS A 53 23.10 19.47 -21.72
CA LYS A 53 23.25 20.62 -22.62
C LYS A 53 21.99 20.86 -23.47
N TYR A 54 21.36 19.78 -23.96
CA TYR A 54 20.10 19.87 -24.68
C TYR A 54 18.96 20.39 -23.80
N ASN A 55 18.82 19.89 -22.57
CA ASN A 55 17.81 20.33 -21.61
C ASN A 55 18.01 21.81 -21.23
N LEU A 56 19.25 22.27 -21.02
CA LEU A 56 19.53 23.68 -20.75
C LEU A 56 19.18 24.58 -21.94
N GLN A 57 19.44 24.13 -23.17
CA GLN A 57 18.98 24.85 -24.36
C GLN A 57 17.45 24.93 -24.42
N LYS A 58 16.75 23.82 -24.15
CA LYS A 58 15.28 23.76 -24.17
C LYS A 58 14.64 24.54 -23.03
N SER A 59 15.27 24.57 -21.86
CA SER A 59 14.91 25.45 -20.73
C SER A 59 14.86 26.90 -21.20
N ASN A 60 15.93 27.36 -21.86
CA ASN A 60 16.04 28.73 -22.36
C ASN A 60 15.02 29.06 -23.47
N GLU A 61 14.77 28.12 -24.39
CA GLU A 61 13.84 28.25 -25.52
C GLU A 61 12.38 28.34 -25.05
N PHE A 62 11.96 27.42 -24.18
CA PHE A 62 10.58 27.29 -23.73
C PHE A 62 10.28 27.98 -22.41
N LYS A 63 11.30 28.55 -21.76
CA LYS A 63 11.24 29.13 -20.40
C LYS A 63 10.73 28.12 -19.36
N ILE A 64 11.19 26.87 -19.47
CA ILE A 64 10.85 25.80 -18.52
C ILE A 64 11.88 25.82 -17.39
N PRO A 65 11.47 25.89 -16.11
CA PRO A 65 12.42 25.84 -15.00
C PRO A 65 13.18 24.51 -14.97
N ILE A 66 14.43 24.56 -14.55
CA ILE A 66 15.26 23.36 -14.32
C ILE A 66 15.21 22.92 -12.87
N ILE A 67 15.43 21.64 -12.61
CA ILE A 67 15.50 21.10 -11.25
C ILE A 67 16.61 20.04 -11.17
N ALA A 68 17.38 20.05 -10.08
CA ALA A 68 18.47 19.11 -9.87
C ALA A 68 17.95 17.85 -9.18
N THR A 69 18.35 16.68 -9.63
CA THR A 69 18.00 15.41 -8.98
C THR A 69 19.18 14.44 -9.07
N ASN A 70 19.12 13.32 -8.35
CA ASN A 70 20.21 12.33 -8.31
C ASN A 70 19.72 10.87 -8.40
N GLU A 71 18.53 10.65 -9.00
CA GLU A 71 17.92 9.32 -9.27
C GLU A 71 18.39 8.20 -8.32
N VAL A 72 18.04 8.35 -7.04
CA VAL A 72 18.69 7.61 -5.95
C VAL A 72 18.19 6.16 -5.93
N PHE A 73 19.12 5.21 -6.04
CA PHE A 73 18.83 3.78 -5.99
C PHE A 73 19.24 3.13 -4.67
N TYR A 74 20.21 3.72 -3.97
CA TYR A 74 20.77 3.19 -2.72
C TYR A 74 21.17 4.32 -1.78
N LEU A 75 21.37 4.01 -0.50
CA LEU A 75 21.63 5.04 0.52
C LEU A 75 23.07 5.52 0.48
N HIS A 76 24.04 4.60 0.42
CA HIS A 76 25.47 4.90 0.53
C HIS A 76 26.22 4.44 -0.72
N GLN A 77 27.28 5.16 -1.10
CA GLN A 77 28.04 4.92 -2.33
C GLN A 77 28.61 3.49 -2.42
N ASP A 78 28.99 2.90 -1.28
CA ASP A 78 29.53 1.53 -1.18
C ASP A 78 28.49 0.43 -1.49
N MET A 79 27.22 0.77 -1.60
CA MET A 79 26.16 -0.17 -2.02
C MET A 79 26.08 -0.37 -3.53
N HIS A 80 26.93 0.30 -4.32
CA HIS A 80 26.92 0.22 -5.78
C HIS A 80 27.02 -1.22 -6.30
N GLU A 81 27.94 -2.02 -5.78
CA GLU A 81 28.12 -3.41 -6.23
C GLU A 81 26.89 -4.28 -5.96
N ALA A 82 26.24 -4.09 -4.81
CA ALA A 82 25.01 -4.80 -4.46
C ALA A 82 23.86 -4.40 -5.39
N HIS A 83 23.74 -3.11 -5.71
CA HIS A 83 22.75 -2.62 -6.67
C HIS A 83 23.02 -3.13 -8.10
N ASP A 84 24.28 -3.21 -8.51
CA ASP A 84 24.69 -3.74 -9.81
C ASP A 84 24.32 -5.22 -9.95
N ALA A 85 24.57 -6.02 -8.91
CA ALA A 85 24.15 -7.41 -8.84
C ALA A 85 22.62 -7.56 -8.90
N LEU A 86 21.87 -6.73 -8.16
CA LEU A 86 20.41 -6.71 -8.18
C LEU A 86 19.86 -6.38 -9.59
N THR A 87 20.49 -5.42 -10.27
CA THR A 87 20.14 -5.05 -11.65
C THR A 87 20.36 -6.22 -12.61
N CYS A 88 21.48 -6.95 -12.46
CA CYS A 88 21.76 -8.15 -13.25
C CYS A 88 20.70 -9.24 -13.02
N ILE A 89 20.32 -9.50 -11.76
CA ILE A 89 19.26 -10.46 -11.42
C ILE A 89 17.94 -10.06 -12.07
N GLY A 90 17.53 -8.78 -11.95
CA GLY A 90 16.28 -8.29 -12.53
C GLY A 90 16.24 -8.35 -14.06
N THR A 91 17.39 -8.16 -14.72
CA THR A 91 17.51 -8.21 -16.19
C THR A 91 17.89 -9.58 -16.74
N LYS A 92 18.10 -10.58 -15.88
CA LYS A 92 18.57 -11.93 -16.24
C LYS A 92 19.90 -11.91 -17.01
N THR A 93 20.80 -11.01 -16.60
CA THR A 93 22.18 -10.88 -17.13
C THR A 93 23.20 -11.23 -16.06
N TYR A 94 24.47 -11.33 -16.43
CA TYR A 94 25.57 -11.59 -15.50
C TYR A 94 26.50 -10.37 -15.37
N ILE A 95 27.13 -10.21 -14.20
CA ILE A 95 28.02 -9.07 -13.90
C ILE A 95 29.17 -8.94 -14.92
N ASN A 96 29.66 -10.05 -15.46
CA ASN A 96 30.75 -10.13 -16.43
C ASN A 96 30.32 -9.89 -17.89
N GLU A 97 29.02 -9.78 -18.19
CA GLU A 97 28.55 -9.45 -19.53
C GLU A 97 28.86 -7.98 -19.86
N LYS A 98 29.38 -7.72 -21.07
CA LYS A 98 29.75 -6.37 -21.51
C LYS A 98 28.55 -5.51 -21.93
N ASN A 99 27.55 -6.13 -22.55
CA ASN A 99 26.37 -5.45 -23.10
C ASN A 99 25.18 -5.53 -22.14
N ARG A 100 25.42 -5.20 -20.87
CA ARG A 100 24.38 -5.14 -19.84
C ARG A 100 24.11 -3.71 -19.43
N ILE A 101 22.98 -3.50 -18.76
CA ILE A 101 22.72 -2.23 -18.09
C ILE A 101 23.69 -2.11 -16.92
N LYS A 102 24.44 -1.01 -16.86
CA LYS A 102 25.36 -0.69 -15.78
C LYS A 102 25.31 0.82 -15.53
N TYR A 103 25.07 1.19 -14.28
CA TYR A 103 25.07 2.57 -13.81
C TYR A 103 26.42 2.88 -13.14
N SER A 104 26.78 4.16 -13.08
CA SER A 104 27.84 4.64 -12.20
C SER A 104 27.51 4.40 -10.72
N ASP A 105 28.52 4.60 -9.86
CA ASP A 105 28.39 4.51 -8.41
C ASP A 105 27.79 5.78 -7.77
N GLN A 106 27.32 6.74 -8.58
CA GLN A 106 26.90 8.06 -8.10
C GLN A 106 25.40 8.14 -7.75
N HIS A 107 24.64 7.06 -7.90
CA HIS A 107 23.20 6.95 -7.59
C HIS A 107 22.88 6.70 -6.10
N TYR A 108 23.76 7.15 -5.20
CA TYR A 108 23.52 7.13 -3.76
C TYR A 108 22.78 8.37 -3.27
N PHE A 109 22.32 8.34 -2.02
CA PHE A 109 21.68 9.50 -1.39
C PHE A 109 22.73 10.53 -0.96
N LYS A 110 23.12 11.41 -1.90
CA LYS A 110 24.09 12.49 -1.69
C LYS A 110 23.64 13.47 -0.60
N THR A 111 24.61 14.02 0.12
CA THR A 111 24.36 15.10 1.08
C THR A 111 24.11 16.44 0.37
N ASP A 112 23.55 17.39 1.12
CA ASP A 112 23.30 18.74 0.64
C ASP A 112 24.59 19.43 0.17
N GLU A 113 25.73 19.20 0.85
CA GLU A 113 27.03 19.76 0.45
C GLU A 113 27.52 19.17 -0.87
N GLU A 114 27.37 17.85 -1.05
CA GLU A 114 27.75 17.17 -2.29
C GLU A 114 26.92 17.68 -3.48
N MET A 115 25.61 17.79 -3.32
CA MET A 115 24.71 18.34 -4.34
C MET A 115 25.00 19.81 -4.63
N SER A 116 25.26 20.61 -3.59
CA SER A 116 25.61 22.04 -3.74
C SER A 116 26.89 22.23 -4.52
N LYS A 117 27.93 21.43 -4.24
CA LYS A 117 29.19 21.46 -4.99
C LYS A 117 28.97 20.99 -6.44
N LEU A 118 28.21 19.93 -6.64
CA LEU A 118 27.93 19.32 -7.94
C LEU A 118 27.16 20.26 -8.87
N PHE A 119 26.26 21.08 -8.34
CA PHE A 119 25.43 22.04 -9.09
C PHE A 119 25.81 23.51 -8.85
N SER A 120 27.06 23.76 -8.45
CA SER A 120 27.55 25.12 -8.13
C SER A 120 27.49 26.10 -9.31
N ASP A 121 27.47 25.59 -10.55
CA ASP A 121 27.28 26.35 -11.79
C ASP A 121 25.81 26.56 -12.18
N LEU A 122 24.86 25.86 -11.56
CA LEU A 122 23.41 25.95 -11.79
C LEU A 122 22.64 26.08 -10.46
N PRO A 123 22.88 27.15 -9.68
CA PRO A 123 22.26 27.33 -8.37
C PRO A 123 20.72 27.38 -8.44
N GLU A 124 20.14 27.86 -9.55
CA GLU A 124 18.70 27.93 -9.76
C GLU A 124 18.03 26.54 -9.79
N ALA A 125 18.77 25.50 -10.16
CA ALA A 125 18.26 24.13 -10.13
C ALA A 125 18.03 23.68 -8.68
N LEU A 126 18.96 24.00 -7.77
CA LEU A 126 18.86 23.71 -6.33
C LEU A 126 17.83 24.61 -5.63
N GLU A 127 17.71 25.88 -6.04
CA GLU A 127 16.66 26.76 -5.54
C GLU A 127 15.26 26.18 -5.85
N ASN A 128 15.09 25.62 -7.05
CA ASN A 128 13.85 24.92 -7.41
C ASN A 128 13.61 23.66 -6.56
N ASN A 129 14.65 22.93 -6.16
CA ASN A 129 14.52 21.83 -5.19
C ASN A 129 13.98 22.32 -3.86
N TYR A 130 14.55 23.39 -3.31
CA TYR A 130 14.10 23.97 -2.04
C TYR A 130 12.64 24.46 -2.12
N ASN A 131 12.26 25.06 -3.24
CA ASN A 131 10.91 25.58 -3.45
C ASN A 131 9.85 24.50 -3.75
N LEU A 132 10.24 23.34 -4.28
CA LEU A 132 9.31 22.30 -4.72
C LEU A 132 8.42 21.75 -3.58
N PRO A 133 8.92 21.40 -2.39
CA PRO A 133 8.09 20.94 -1.27
C PRO A 133 6.97 21.90 -0.89
N PHE A 134 7.19 23.22 -0.97
CA PHE A 134 6.15 24.22 -0.69
C PHE A 134 4.99 24.21 -1.68
N ARG A 135 5.17 23.60 -2.86
CA ARG A 135 4.14 23.40 -3.88
C ARG A 135 3.39 22.08 -3.72
N CYS A 136 3.88 21.18 -2.88
CA CYS A 136 3.36 19.83 -2.69
C CYS A 136 2.64 19.72 -1.34
N ASN A 137 1.31 19.85 -1.35
CA ASN A 137 0.49 19.60 -0.16
C ASN A 137 -0.37 18.35 -0.37
N PHE A 138 0.09 17.23 0.17
CA PHE A 138 -0.68 16.00 0.24
C PHE A 138 -0.44 15.31 1.57
N ARG A 139 -1.52 14.87 2.20
CA ARG A 139 -1.49 14.09 3.43
C ARG A 139 -2.45 12.91 3.27
N PRO A 140 -1.96 11.66 3.33
CA PRO A 140 -2.84 10.50 3.44
C PRO A 140 -3.74 10.65 4.67
N VAL A 141 -5.04 10.47 4.48
CA VAL A 141 -6.02 10.50 5.57
C VAL A 141 -6.21 9.08 6.07
N PHE A 142 -6.05 8.87 7.38
CA PHE A 142 -6.46 7.61 8.00
C PHE A 142 -7.98 7.50 7.90
N SER A 143 -8.48 6.46 7.22
CA SER A 143 -9.89 6.13 7.22
C SER A 143 -10.18 5.09 8.30
N LYS A 144 -11.39 5.17 8.87
CA LYS A 144 -11.94 4.04 9.62
C LYS A 144 -12.13 2.85 8.65
N PRO A 145 -12.05 1.59 9.12
CA PRO A 145 -12.40 0.44 8.30
C PRO A 145 -13.77 0.66 7.63
N VAL A 146 -13.81 0.56 6.31
CA VAL A 146 -15.07 0.63 5.55
C VAL A 146 -15.63 -0.79 5.51
N LEU A 147 -16.52 -1.09 6.44
CA LEU A 147 -17.17 -2.41 6.50
C LEU A 147 -18.33 -2.44 5.49
N PRO A 148 -18.47 -3.51 4.69
CA PRO A 148 -19.64 -3.69 3.85
C PRO A 148 -20.91 -3.75 4.71
N ASN A 149 -21.98 -3.14 4.23
CA ASN A 149 -23.25 -3.20 4.92
C ASN A 149 -24.06 -4.39 4.40
N ILE A 150 -24.23 -5.45 5.22
CA ILE A 150 -25.01 -6.64 4.83
C ILE A 150 -26.52 -6.34 4.81
N SER A 151 -26.96 -5.25 5.44
CA SER A 151 -28.39 -4.94 5.61
C SER A 151 -29.09 -4.42 4.34
N SER A 152 -28.35 -4.04 3.28
CA SER A 152 -28.92 -3.22 2.20
C SER A 152 -29.83 -3.93 1.20
N GLU A 153 -29.84 -5.27 1.12
CA GLU A 153 -30.67 -5.98 0.12
C GLU A 153 -31.90 -6.70 0.68
N LYS A 154 -31.94 -7.05 1.98
CA LYS A 154 -33.07 -7.76 2.61
C LYS A 154 -33.71 -7.03 3.81
N GLY A 155 -33.29 -5.80 4.11
CA GLY A 155 -33.97 -4.92 5.07
C GLY A 155 -33.81 -5.31 6.56
N GLY A 156 -32.77 -6.04 6.94
CA GLY A 156 -32.53 -6.45 8.33
C GLY A 156 -31.39 -5.67 8.99
N ASN A 157 -31.56 -5.23 10.25
CA ASN A 157 -30.52 -4.57 11.03
C ASN A 157 -29.39 -5.57 11.38
N ALA A 158 -28.14 -5.24 11.03
CA ALA A 158 -26.99 -6.12 11.27
C ALA A 158 -26.80 -6.43 12.77
N ASP A 159 -27.14 -5.51 13.66
CA ASP A 159 -27.03 -5.70 15.11
C ASP A 159 -28.05 -6.73 15.61
N GLU A 160 -29.28 -6.69 15.08
CA GLU A 160 -30.35 -7.64 15.41
C GLU A 160 -30.04 -9.03 14.85
N ILE A 161 -29.54 -9.10 13.60
CA ILE A 161 -29.13 -10.37 12.96
C ILE A 161 -27.98 -10.99 13.76
N LEU A 162 -26.95 -10.21 14.10
CA LEU A 162 -25.83 -10.67 14.90
C LEU A 162 -26.30 -11.24 16.25
N THR A 163 -27.14 -10.49 16.95
CA THR A 163 -27.67 -10.90 18.27
C THR A 163 -28.42 -12.22 18.14
N LYS A 164 -29.37 -12.30 17.20
CA LYS A 164 -30.17 -13.50 16.98
C LYS A 164 -29.32 -14.72 16.62
N GLU A 165 -28.43 -14.60 15.63
CA GLU A 165 -27.57 -15.71 15.21
C GLU A 165 -26.63 -16.17 16.32
N SER A 166 -26.12 -15.25 17.14
CA SER A 166 -25.22 -15.58 18.23
C SER A 166 -25.95 -16.28 19.38
N GLU A 167 -27.16 -15.86 19.73
CA GLU A 167 -28.00 -16.54 20.72
C GLU A 167 -28.43 -17.94 20.26
N GLU A 168 -28.83 -18.08 19.00
CA GLU A 168 -29.14 -19.39 18.40
C GLU A 168 -27.90 -20.28 18.34
N GLY A 169 -26.75 -19.70 17.97
CA GLY A 169 -25.45 -20.34 18.01
C GLY A 169 -25.10 -20.90 19.38
N LEU A 170 -25.25 -20.10 20.44
CA LEU A 170 -24.99 -20.52 21.82
C LEU A 170 -25.87 -21.71 22.23
N LYS A 171 -27.19 -21.62 21.98
CA LYS A 171 -28.13 -22.72 22.25
C LYS A 171 -27.68 -24.00 21.51
N ASN A 172 -27.32 -23.89 20.25
CA ASN A 172 -26.86 -25.02 19.44
C ASN A 172 -25.57 -25.65 19.98
N LYS A 173 -24.61 -24.84 20.47
CA LYS A 173 -23.38 -25.36 21.09
C LYS A 173 -23.70 -26.13 22.38
N PHE A 174 -24.59 -25.64 23.23
CA PHE A 174 -25.00 -26.36 24.44
C PHE A 174 -25.73 -27.67 24.15
N LEU A 175 -26.61 -27.69 23.15
CA LEU A 175 -27.32 -28.91 22.73
C LEU A 175 -26.35 -29.96 22.14
N LYS A 176 -25.39 -29.54 21.31
CA LYS A 176 -24.51 -30.46 20.55
C LYS A 176 -23.22 -30.84 21.28
N VAL A 177 -22.56 -29.86 21.91
CA VAL A 177 -21.26 -30.04 22.57
C VAL A 177 -21.43 -30.50 24.01
N PHE A 178 -22.31 -29.85 24.77
CA PHE A 178 -22.55 -30.16 26.18
C PHE A 178 -23.65 -31.21 26.39
N LYS A 179 -24.44 -31.52 25.35
CA LYS A 179 -25.52 -32.52 25.37
C LYS A 179 -26.58 -32.28 26.46
N ILE A 180 -26.85 -31.01 26.76
CA ILE A 180 -27.87 -30.60 27.75
C ILE A 180 -29.25 -30.59 27.09
N ASN A 181 -30.27 -31.13 27.76
CA ASN A 181 -31.64 -31.12 27.26
C ASN A 181 -32.22 -29.69 27.21
N LYS A 182 -32.98 -29.39 26.14
CA LYS A 182 -33.56 -28.05 25.88
C LYS A 182 -34.42 -27.52 27.04
N GLU A 183 -35.14 -28.40 27.74
CA GLU A 183 -36.03 -28.05 28.85
C GLU A 183 -35.26 -27.53 30.09
N ASN A 184 -34.02 -27.98 30.27
CA ASN A 184 -33.18 -27.60 31.42
C ASN A 184 -32.20 -26.47 31.10
N LEU A 185 -32.20 -25.96 29.86
CA LEU A 185 -31.17 -25.03 29.39
C LEU A 185 -31.19 -23.70 30.17
N SER A 186 -32.38 -23.13 30.37
CA SER A 186 -32.55 -21.85 31.06
C SER A 186 -32.31 -21.92 32.58
N LEU A 187 -32.27 -23.12 33.15
CA LEU A 187 -32.04 -23.38 34.57
C LEU A 187 -30.60 -23.84 34.84
N ASN A 188 -29.80 -24.02 33.79
CA ASN A 188 -28.42 -24.49 33.90
C ASN A 188 -27.49 -23.31 34.21
N GLU A 189 -26.76 -23.38 35.32
CA GLU A 189 -25.85 -22.32 35.77
C GLU A 189 -24.73 -22.01 34.77
N GLU A 190 -24.22 -23.03 34.08
CA GLU A 190 -23.17 -22.88 33.07
C GLU A 190 -23.71 -22.14 31.83
N PHE A 191 -24.93 -22.45 31.39
CA PHE A 191 -25.59 -21.72 30.31
C PHE A 191 -25.79 -20.24 30.65
N ILE A 192 -26.20 -19.92 31.89
CA ILE A 192 -26.36 -18.54 32.35
C ILE A 192 -25.02 -17.80 32.28
N LYS A 193 -23.92 -18.40 32.76
CA LYS A 193 -22.57 -17.81 32.68
C LYS A 193 -22.14 -17.51 31.25
N TYR A 194 -22.40 -18.42 30.30
CA TYR A 194 -22.08 -18.20 28.89
C TYR A 194 -22.98 -17.11 28.28
N LYS A 195 -24.27 -17.09 28.64
CA LYS A 195 -25.21 -16.07 28.17
C LYS A 195 -24.79 -14.67 28.61
N ASP A 196 -24.41 -14.51 29.88
CA ASP A 196 -23.93 -13.22 30.40
C ASP A 196 -22.69 -12.73 29.65
N ARG A 197 -21.74 -13.64 29.37
CA ARG A 197 -20.56 -13.33 28.56
C ARG A 197 -20.93 -12.95 27.13
N LEU A 198 -21.90 -13.65 26.53
CA LEU A 198 -22.37 -13.38 25.17
C LEU A 198 -22.99 -11.98 25.07
N GLU A 199 -23.88 -11.62 26.01
CA GLU A 199 -24.53 -10.32 26.06
C GLU A 199 -23.52 -9.18 26.23
N HIS A 200 -22.50 -9.38 27.06
CA HIS A 200 -21.41 -8.43 27.22
C HIS A 200 -20.63 -8.19 25.93
N GLU A 201 -20.23 -9.26 25.23
CA GLU A 201 -19.49 -9.14 23.96
C GLU A 201 -20.34 -8.51 22.86
N LEU A 202 -21.60 -8.91 22.72
CA LEU A 202 -22.53 -8.35 21.73
C LEU A 202 -22.69 -6.84 21.92
N LYS A 203 -22.85 -6.38 23.18
CA LYS A 203 -22.95 -4.95 23.48
C LYS A 203 -21.74 -4.16 22.95
N ILE A 204 -20.53 -4.66 23.19
CA ILE A 204 -19.29 -4.01 22.74
C ILE A 204 -19.19 -4.01 21.21
N ILE A 205 -19.48 -5.14 20.56
CA ILE A 205 -19.40 -5.28 19.09
C ILE A 205 -20.36 -4.31 18.39
N ILE A 206 -21.59 -4.19 18.91
CA ILE A 206 -22.61 -3.28 18.41
C ILE A 206 -22.19 -1.82 18.62
N GLU A 207 -21.73 -1.46 19.82
CA GLU A 207 -21.26 -0.10 20.13
C GLU A 207 -20.10 0.34 19.21
N MET A 208 -19.19 -0.58 18.93
CA MET A 208 -18.06 -0.35 18.02
C MET A 208 -18.42 -0.47 16.52
N LYS A 209 -19.67 -0.84 16.18
CA LYS A 209 -20.19 -1.02 14.82
C LYS A 209 -19.49 -2.10 14.00
N TYR A 210 -19.15 -3.22 14.64
CA TYR A 210 -18.51 -4.37 13.99
C TYR A 210 -19.48 -5.52 13.64
N SER A 211 -20.79 -5.33 13.79
CA SER A 211 -21.76 -6.41 13.56
C SER A 211 -21.69 -7.00 12.15
N SER A 212 -21.64 -6.15 11.12
CA SER A 212 -21.46 -6.61 9.74
C SER A 212 -20.16 -7.37 9.53
N TYR A 213 -19.07 -6.99 10.22
CA TYR A 213 -17.81 -7.73 10.11
C TYR A 213 -17.96 -9.17 10.59
N PHE A 214 -18.54 -9.38 11.77
CA PHE A 214 -18.77 -10.72 12.31
C PHE A 214 -19.69 -11.55 11.41
N LEU A 215 -20.73 -10.95 10.87
CA LEU A 215 -21.65 -11.63 9.96
C LEU A 215 -21.00 -12.02 8.63
N ILE A 216 -20.18 -11.15 8.02
CA ILE A 216 -19.42 -11.50 6.80
C ILE A 216 -18.48 -12.68 7.08
N VAL A 217 -17.74 -12.61 8.19
CA VAL A 217 -16.78 -13.65 8.58
C VAL A 217 -17.47 -14.98 8.84
N SER A 218 -18.60 -14.95 9.56
CA SER A 218 -19.47 -16.09 9.79
C SER A 218 -19.95 -16.72 8.49
N ASP A 219 -20.44 -15.90 7.55
CA ASP A 219 -21.01 -16.36 6.28
C ASP A 219 -20.00 -17.15 5.43
N TYR A 220 -18.85 -16.56 5.12
CA TYR A 220 -17.87 -17.26 4.28
C TYR A 220 -17.24 -18.47 4.97
N ILE A 221 -17.13 -18.47 6.31
CA ILE A 221 -16.63 -19.65 7.05
C ILE A 221 -17.64 -20.78 7.02
N LYS A 222 -18.92 -20.49 7.27
CA LYS A 222 -20.01 -21.48 7.16
C LYS A 222 -20.10 -22.01 5.74
N TRP A 223 -20.01 -21.14 4.73
CA TRP A 223 -19.99 -21.54 3.32
C TRP A 223 -18.81 -22.46 3.01
N ALA A 224 -17.59 -22.11 3.43
CA ALA A 224 -16.41 -22.94 3.22
C ALA A 224 -16.57 -24.34 3.86
N LYS A 225 -17.03 -24.41 5.12
CA LYS A 225 -17.32 -25.67 5.82
C LYS A 225 -18.38 -26.51 5.08
N ASN A 226 -19.41 -25.89 4.52
CA ASN A 226 -20.47 -26.58 3.77
C ASN A 226 -20.05 -27.04 2.37
N ASN A 227 -18.91 -26.56 1.85
CA ASN A 227 -18.36 -26.93 0.54
C ASN A 227 -17.07 -27.76 0.68
N ASP A 228 -16.86 -28.39 1.84
CA ASP A 228 -15.70 -29.22 2.14
C ASP A 228 -14.35 -28.49 1.97
N ILE A 229 -14.33 -27.16 2.15
CA ILE A 229 -13.10 -26.35 2.15
C ILE A 229 -12.56 -26.28 3.58
N PRO A 230 -11.32 -26.74 3.85
CA PRO A 230 -10.78 -26.74 5.20
C PRO A 230 -10.65 -25.34 5.81
N VAL A 231 -11.19 -25.17 7.02
CA VAL A 231 -11.04 -23.95 7.83
C VAL A 231 -10.43 -24.35 9.17
N GLY A 232 -9.35 -23.69 9.58
CA GLY A 232 -8.71 -23.94 10.88
C GLY A 232 -9.60 -23.53 12.06
N PRO A 233 -9.32 -24.02 13.29
CA PRO A 233 -10.21 -23.88 14.46
C PRO A 233 -10.35 -22.46 15.03
N GLY A 234 -9.69 -21.46 14.43
CA GLY A 234 -9.52 -20.10 14.95
C GLY A 234 -8.07 -19.83 15.35
N ARG A 235 -7.61 -18.58 15.24
CA ARG A 235 -6.25 -18.14 15.58
C ARG A 235 -6.24 -16.68 16.04
N GLY A 236 -5.22 -16.31 16.81
CA GLY A 236 -5.10 -14.96 17.38
C GLY A 236 -6.20 -14.66 18.41
N SER A 237 -6.41 -13.37 18.69
CA SER A 237 -7.38 -12.93 19.71
C SER A 237 -8.84 -13.28 19.38
N GLY A 238 -9.16 -13.56 18.11
CA GLY A 238 -10.50 -13.98 17.70
C GLY A 238 -10.97 -15.29 18.34
N ALA A 239 -10.05 -16.17 18.74
CA ALA A 239 -10.38 -17.42 19.45
C ALA A 239 -10.93 -17.20 20.86
N GLY A 240 -10.69 -16.03 21.47
CA GLY A 240 -11.19 -15.67 22.80
C GLY A 240 -12.57 -15.03 22.82
N SER A 241 -13.23 -14.87 21.66
CA SER A 241 -14.58 -14.31 21.57
C SER A 241 -15.63 -15.41 21.58
N LEU A 242 -16.56 -15.32 22.53
CA LEU A 242 -17.73 -16.20 22.58
C LEU A 242 -18.67 -15.95 21.41
N VAL A 243 -18.83 -14.70 20.96
CA VAL A 243 -19.61 -14.38 19.74
C VAL A 243 -19.03 -15.10 18.52
N ALA A 244 -17.70 -15.10 18.36
CA ALA A 244 -17.05 -15.82 17.25
C ALA A 244 -17.29 -17.34 17.31
N TRP A 245 -17.23 -17.92 18.51
CA TRP A 245 -17.51 -19.35 18.69
C TRP A 245 -18.98 -19.70 18.40
N CYS A 246 -19.92 -18.89 18.88
CA CYS A 246 -21.36 -19.05 18.62
C CYS A 246 -21.70 -18.98 17.13
N LEU A 247 -21.05 -18.07 16.38
CA LEU A 247 -21.20 -17.94 14.93
C LEU A 247 -20.43 -19.00 14.13
N SER A 248 -19.74 -19.93 14.80
CA SER A 248 -18.90 -20.96 14.17
C SER A 248 -17.73 -20.43 13.36
N ILE A 249 -17.32 -19.18 13.63
CA ILE A 249 -16.08 -18.56 13.15
C ILE A 249 -14.88 -19.27 13.76
N THR A 250 -15.00 -19.62 15.05
CA THR A 250 -14.00 -20.41 15.78
C THR A 250 -14.64 -21.69 16.32
N ASP A 251 -13.82 -22.71 16.52
CA ASP A 251 -14.24 -24.02 17.02
C ASP A 251 -13.74 -24.29 18.46
N VAL A 252 -12.98 -23.36 19.05
CA VAL A 252 -12.48 -23.42 20.43
C VAL A 252 -13.44 -22.72 21.38
N ASP A 253 -13.80 -23.39 22.48
CA ASP A 253 -14.59 -22.80 23.57
C ASP A 253 -13.74 -21.81 24.38
N PRO A 254 -14.06 -20.50 24.37
CA PRO A 254 -13.25 -19.46 25.00
C PRO A 254 -13.46 -19.31 26.51
N ILE A 255 -14.44 -20.00 27.11
CA ILE A 255 -14.64 -19.96 28.57
C ILE A 255 -13.94 -21.14 29.24
N LYS A 256 -13.82 -22.26 28.53
CA LYS A 256 -13.14 -23.46 29.02
C LYS A 256 -11.62 -23.30 29.08
N PHE A 257 -11.02 -22.56 28.15
CA PHE A 257 -9.58 -22.39 27.97
C PHE A 257 -9.19 -20.92 28.08
#